data_AF-A0A7R9WQ51-F1
#
_entry.id   AF-A0A7R9WQ51-F1
#
_cell.length_a   1.000
_cell.length_b   1.000
_cell.length_c   1.000
_cell.angle_alpha   90.00
_cell.angle_beta   90.00
_cell.angle_gamma   90.00
#
_symmetry.space_group_name_H-M   'P 1'
#
loop_
_entity.id
_entity.type
_entity.pdbx_description
1 polymer ?
#
loop_
_entity_poly.entity_id
_entity_poly.type
_entity_poly.pdbx_seq_one_letter_code
_entity_poly.pdbx_strand_id
1 'polypeptide(L)'
;TKQEYDTTYSIVFLDAGISTSLSSNDQRNLVDLFRAIIFNDGRTAGRLMVERAKYERCSQTPGCTEEFASGIQDIVSEFHDRRRSEGLTLGRMQIGSLLSRVLDLCRVHGVEIDPAMSSVVISTLVLEGLGRSLEPNLNLLDFAKPFVLGIGRAW
;
A
#
# COMPACT_ATOMS: atom_id res chain seq x y z
N THR A 1 7.73 -45.77 -17.27
CA THR A 1 6.47 -45.05 -16.97
C THR A 1 6.77 -44.12 -15.81
N LYS A 2 6.93 -42.80 -16.04
CA LYS A 2 7.18 -41.84 -14.96
C LYS A 2 5.83 -41.57 -14.28
N GLN A 3 5.73 -41.96 -13.02
CA GLN A 3 4.55 -41.71 -12.20
C GLN A 3 4.62 -40.26 -11.74
N GLU A 4 3.71 -39.44 -12.24
CA GLU A 4 3.56 -38.03 -11.88
C GLU A 4 2.96 -37.99 -10.47
N TYR A 5 3.73 -37.56 -9.47
CA TYR A 5 3.24 -37.37 -8.12
C TYR A 5 2.49 -36.04 -8.08
N ASP A 6 1.18 -36.09 -7.91
CA ASP A 6 0.34 -34.92 -7.64
C ASP A 6 0.75 -34.34 -6.28
N THR A 7 1.63 -33.34 -6.31
CA THR A 7 2.22 -32.76 -5.11
C THR A 7 1.33 -31.63 -4.64
N THR A 8 0.51 -31.89 -3.63
CA THR A 8 -0.30 -30.84 -3.01
C THR A 8 0.59 -29.93 -2.17
N TYR A 9 0.71 -28.66 -2.57
CA TYR A 9 1.41 -27.65 -1.78
C TYR A 9 0.48 -27.10 -0.68
N SER A 10 1.02 -26.86 0.52
CA SER A 10 0.28 -26.28 1.65
C SER A 10 1.10 -25.17 2.30
N ILE A 11 0.44 -24.07 2.66
CA ILE A 11 1.02 -22.97 3.45
C ILE A 11 0.49 -23.11 4.87
N VAL A 12 1.40 -23.25 5.84
CA VAL A 12 1.07 -23.36 7.27
C VAL A 12 1.60 -22.13 7.99
N PHE A 13 0.73 -21.38 8.65
CA PHE A 13 1.10 -20.22 9.46
C PHE A 13 1.39 -20.66 10.89
N LEU A 14 2.60 -20.39 11.38
CA LEU A 14 3.05 -20.79 12.72
C LEU A 14 3.16 -19.61 13.68
N ASP A 15 3.43 -18.42 13.15
CA ASP A 15 3.63 -17.19 13.94
C ASP A 15 2.57 -16.15 13.57
N ALA A 16 1.95 -15.56 14.60
CA ALA A 16 0.94 -14.52 14.51
C ALA A 16 1.30 -13.28 15.36
N GLY A 17 2.58 -13.12 15.75
CA GLY A 17 3.04 -12.07 16.66
C GLY A 17 2.85 -10.63 16.17
N ILE A 18 2.67 -10.44 14.85
CA ILE A 18 2.41 -9.13 14.21
C ILE A 18 0.98 -9.01 13.66
N SER A 19 0.08 -9.94 14.02
CA SER A 19 -1.31 -9.91 13.56
C SER A 19 -2.09 -8.76 14.20
N THR A 20 -2.95 -8.12 13.41
CA THR A 20 -3.86 -7.07 13.87
C THR A 20 -5.25 -7.30 13.31
N SER A 21 -6.28 -6.91 14.05
CA SER A 21 -7.65 -6.89 13.57
C SER A 21 -8.02 -5.50 13.08
N LEU A 22 -8.51 -5.40 11.86
CA LEU A 22 -9.07 -4.16 11.33
C LEU A 22 -10.57 -4.11 11.58
N SER A 23 -11.07 -2.99 12.10
CA SER A 23 -12.50 -2.75 12.17
C SER A 23 -13.08 -2.63 10.77
N SER A 24 -14.41 -2.73 10.63
CA SER A 24 -15.09 -2.54 9.34
C SER A 24 -14.82 -1.15 8.76
N ASN A 25 -14.57 -0.15 9.61
CA ASN A 25 -14.21 1.19 9.16
C ASN A 25 -12.78 1.23 8.61
N ASP A 26 -11.84 0.61 9.29
CA ASP A 26 -10.44 0.57 8.87
C ASP A 26 -10.28 -0.19 7.56
N GLN A 27 -11.03 -1.29 7.39
CA GLN A 27 -11.07 -2.03 6.13
C GLN A 27 -11.55 -1.15 4.97
N ARG A 28 -12.63 -0.38 5.15
CA ARG A 28 -13.11 0.56 4.13
C ARG A 28 -12.08 1.65 3.83
N ASN A 29 -11.51 2.24 4.88
CA ASN A 29 -10.50 3.28 4.75
C ASN A 29 -9.30 2.80 3.93
N LEU A 30 -8.85 1.57 4.22
CA LEU A 30 -7.76 0.91 3.53
C LEU A 30 -8.11 0.64 2.07
N VAL A 31 -9.30 0.10 1.78
CA VAL A 31 -9.78 -0.13 0.41
C VAL A 31 -9.85 1.17 -0.40
N ASP A 32 -10.39 2.25 0.17
CA ASP A 32 -10.51 3.54 -0.52
C ASP A 32 -9.14 4.14 -0.82
N LEU A 33 -8.20 4.05 0.14
CA LEU A 33 -6.84 4.52 -0.04
C LEU A 33 -6.12 3.74 -1.14
N PHE A 34 -6.16 2.40 -1.09
CA PHE A 34 -5.54 1.55 -2.11
C PHE A 34 -6.20 1.71 -3.47
N ARG A 35 -7.52 1.91 -3.53
CA ARG A 35 -8.24 2.18 -4.77
C ARG A 35 -7.72 3.46 -5.42
N ALA A 36 -7.61 4.54 -4.66
CA ALA A 36 -7.07 5.81 -5.16
C ALA A 36 -5.63 5.63 -5.69
N ILE A 37 -4.78 4.91 -4.97
CA ILE A 37 -3.41 4.61 -5.41
C ILE A 37 -3.39 3.78 -6.70
N ILE A 38 -4.19 2.71 -6.81
CA ILE A 38 -4.25 1.84 -8.01
C ILE A 38 -4.69 2.62 -9.25
N PHE A 39 -5.60 3.58 -9.10
CA PHE A 39 -6.07 4.43 -10.19
C PHE A 39 -5.21 5.67 -10.43
N ASN A 40 -4.02 5.73 -9.82
CA ASN A 40 -3.09 6.85 -9.95
C ASN A 40 -3.67 8.21 -9.48
N ASP A 41 -4.62 8.17 -8.54
CA ASP A 41 -5.27 9.33 -7.94
C ASP A 41 -4.68 9.60 -6.54
N GLY A 42 -3.44 10.07 -6.52
CA GLY A 42 -2.75 10.40 -5.28
C GLY A 42 -3.32 11.64 -4.58
N ARG A 43 -3.98 12.57 -5.28
CA ARG A 43 -4.67 13.70 -4.62
C ARG A 43 -5.80 13.22 -3.72
N THR A 44 -6.64 12.31 -4.22
CA THR A 44 -7.71 11.73 -3.40
C THR A 44 -7.12 10.92 -2.25
N ALA A 45 -6.06 10.13 -2.50
CA ALA A 45 -5.36 9.42 -1.43
C ALA A 45 -4.88 10.38 -0.32
N GLY A 46 -4.24 11.50 -0.70
CA GLY A 46 -3.74 12.48 0.26
C GLY A 46 -4.85 13.19 1.04
N ARG A 47 -5.95 13.57 0.39
CA ARG A 47 -7.13 14.14 1.09
C ARG A 47 -7.72 13.16 2.08
N LEU A 48 -7.87 11.89 1.70
CA LEU A 48 -8.37 10.83 2.60
C LEU A 48 -7.44 10.63 3.81
N MET A 49 -6.12 10.75 3.64
CA MET A 49 -5.17 10.67 4.75
C MET A 49 -5.33 11.85 5.73
N VAL A 50 -5.56 13.07 5.22
CA VAL A 50 -5.80 14.26 6.07
C VAL A 50 -7.15 14.15 6.79
N GLU A 51 -8.21 13.73 6.09
CA GLU A 51 -9.55 13.56 6.66
C GLU A 51 -9.58 12.54 7.81
N ARG A 52 -8.74 11.50 7.71
CA ARG A 52 -8.66 10.41 8.68
C ARG A 52 -7.58 10.63 9.75
N ALA A 53 -6.86 11.74 9.68
CA ALA A 53 -5.86 12.10 10.68
C ALA A 53 -6.55 12.33 12.03
N LYS A 54 -5.93 11.87 13.12
CA LYS A 54 -6.51 12.00 14.45
C LYS A 54 -6.62 13.47 14.89
N TYR A 55 -5.68 14.30 14.46
CA TYR A 55 -5.67 15.73 14.77
C TYR A 55 -5.77 16.56 13.49
N GLU A 56 -6.50 17.66 13.58
CA GLU A 56 -6.79 18.54 12.44
C GLU A 56 -5.66 19.53 12.11
N ARG A 57 -4.39 19.16 12.38
CA ARG A 57 -3.27 20.10 12.25
C ARG A 57 -3.10 20.61 10.81
N CYS A 58 -3.22 19.71 9.83
CA CYS A 58 -3.13 20.11 8.44
C CYS A 58 -4.41 20.80 7.95
N SER A 59 -5.60 20.30 8.31
CA SER A 59 -6.86 20.88 7.85
C SER A 59 -7.12 22.30 8.39
N GLN A 60 -6.54 22.65 9.54
CA GLN A 60 -6.62 24.00 10.11
C GLN A 60 -5.64 25.00 9.47
N THR A 61 -4.64 24.51 8.73
CA THR A 61 -3.65 25.37 8.05
C THR A 61 -4.09 25.63 6.60
N PRO A 62 -4.33 26.88 6.19
CA PRO A 62 -4.76 27.20 4.84
C PRO A 62 -3.78 26.63 3.79
N GLY A 63 -4.31 25.89 2.81
CA GLY A 63 -3.52 25.29 1.73
C GLY A 63 -2.81 23.97 2.07
N CYS A 64 -2.62 23.63 3.35
CA CYS A 64 -1.86 22.43 3.73
C CYS A 64 -2.43 21.13 3.15
N THR A 65 -3.76 20.98 3.14
CA THR A 65 -4.40 19.77 2.60
C THR A 65 -4.07 19.56 1.12
N GLU A 66 -4.09 20.64 0.33
CA GLU A 66 -3.81 20.56 -1.11
C GLU A 66 -2.31 20.40 -1.40
N GLU A 67 -1.44 21.03 -0.60
CA GLU A 67 0.01 20.81 -0.67
C GLU A 67 0.37 19.35 -0.36
N PHE A 68 -0.17 18.82 0.73
CA PHE A 68 0.02 17.42 1.11
C PHE A 68 -0.52 16.47 0.04
N ALA A 69 -1.74 16.70 -0.44
CA ALA A 69 -2.35 15.90 -1.51
C ALA A 69 -1.56 15.96 -2.82
N SER A 70 -0.96 17.12 -3.15
CA SER A 70 -0.06 17.24 -4.30
C SER A 70 1.22 16.43 -4.11
N GLY A 71 1.83 16.47 -2.92
CA GLY A 71 3.01 15.65 -2.62
C GLY A 71 2.74 14.15 -2.72
N ILE A 72 1.57 13.69 -2.24
CA ILE A 72 1.15 12.29 -2.41
C ILE A 72 0.91 11.96 -3.90
N GLN A 73 0.32 12.87 -4.68
CA GLN A 73 0.19 12.68 -6.13
C GLN A 73 1.54 12.49 -6.82
N ASP A 74 2.57 13.23 -6.43
CA ASP A 74 3.90 13.09 -7.02
C ASP A 74 4.50 11.69 -6.74
N ILE A 75 4.35 11.20 -5.50
CA ILE A 75 4.78 9.85 -5.10
C ILE A 75 4.00 8.77 -5.87
N VAL A 76 2.67 8.91 -5.97
CA VAL A 76 1.82 7.93 -6.67
C VAL A 76 2.10 7.94 -8.17
N SER A 77 2.28 9.12 -8.78
CA SER A 77 2.60 9.24 -10.20
C SER A 77 3.94 8.62 -10.53
N GLU A 78 4.93 8.80 -9.66
CA GLU A 78 6.24 8.15 -9.79
C GLU A 78 6.14 6.63 -9.65
N PHE A 79 5.32 6.14 -8.73
CA PHE A 79 5.03 4.71 -8.61
C PHE A 79 4.37 4.15 -9.87
N HIS A 80 3.58 4.93 -10.61
CA HIS A 80 2.96 4.51 -11.87
C HIS A 80 3.79 4.80 -13.13
N ASP A 81 4.92 5.52 -13.04
CA ASP A 81 5.70 5.93 -14.21
C ASP A 81 6.34 4.73 -14.92
N ARG A 82 5.73 4.38 -16.06
CA ARG A 82 6.13 3.22 -16.85
C ARG A 82 7.44 3.38 -17.61
N ARG A 83 7.99 4.60 -17.72
CA ARG A 83 9.26 4.83 -18.43
C ARG A 83 10.48 4.43 -17.61
N ARG A 84 10.34 4.32 -16.29
CA ARG A 84 11.33 3.68 -15.39
C ARG A 84 11.12 2.18 -15.24
N SER A 85 10.01 1.65 -15.76
CA SER A 85 9.56 0.28 -15.52
C SER A 85 9.84 -0.62 -16.71
N GLU A 86 10.81 -1.52 -16.59
CA GLU A 86 10.53 -2.88 -17.03
C GLU A 86 9.79 -3.53 -15.85
N GLY A 87 8.49 -3.25 -15.78
CA GLY A 87 7.52 -3.74 -14.80
C GLY A 87 7.67 -3.19 -13.38
N LEU A 88 6.55 -2.96 -12.70
CA LEU A 88 6.48 -2.74 -11.24
C LEU A 88 6.76 -4.03 -10.50
N THR A 89 7.91 -4.63 -10.79
CA THR A 89 8.34 -5.89 -10.26
C THR A 89 8.95 -5.69 -8.88
N LEU A 90 8.72 -6.64 -7.96
CA LEU A 90 9.23 -6.56 -6.60
C LEU A 90 10.76 -6.40 -6.53
N GLY A 91 11.49 -6.91 -7.52
CA GLY A 91 12.95 -6.79 -7.63
C GLY A 91 13.46 -5.36 -7.91
N ARG A 92 12.68 -4.52 -8.58
CA ARG A 92 13.10 -3.18 -9.02
C ARG A 92 12.44 -2.05 -8.26
N MET A 93 11.25 -2.30 -7.75
CA MET A 93 10.52 -1.35 -6.93
C MET A 93 11.18 -1.20 -5.57
N GLN A 94 11.39 0.05 -5.15
CA GLN A 94 11.87 0.40 -3.83
C GLN A 94 10.68 0.88 -2.97
N ILE A 95 9.83 -0.04 -2.48
CA ILE A 95 8.66 0.37 -1.68
C ILE A 95 9.11 1.11 -0.41
N GLY A 96 10.22 0.69 0.18
CA GLY A 96 10.83 1.37 1.32
C GLY A 96 11.09 2.86 1.09
N SER A 97 11.65 3.25 -0.05
CA SER A 97 11.94 4.67 -0.33
C SER A 97 10.68 5.49 -0.60
N LEU A 98 9.68 4.90 -1.25
CA LEU A 98 8.35 5.52 -1.42
C LEU A 98 7.68 5.75 -0.07
N LEU A 99 7.68 4.73 0.81
CA LEU A 99 7.09 4.84 2.14
C LEU A 99 7.83 5.86 3.00
N SER A 100 9.16 5.91 2.98
CA SER A 100 9.92 6.95 3.67
C SER A 100 9.48 8.35 3.27
N ARG A 101 9.26 8.60 1.97
CA ARG A 101 8.77 9.89 1.48
C ARG A 101 7.34 10.21 1.92
N VAL A 102 6.46 9.21 1.97
CA VAL A 102 5.11 9.38 2.53
C VAL A 102 5.19 9.74 4.02
N LEU A 103 6.02 9.03 4.80
CA LEU A 103 6.23 9.32 6.22
C LEU A 103 6.81 10.73 6.44
N ASP A 104 7.71 11.17 5.57
CA ASP A 104 8.26 12.53 5.60
C ASP A 104 7.20 13.59 5.31
N LEU A 105 6.34 13.39 4.30
CA LEU A 105 5.22 14.30 4.05
C LEU A 105 4.26 14.35 5.25
N CYS A 106 3.92 13.20 5.83
CA CYS A 106 3.09 13.14 7.02
C CYS A 106 3.69 13.94 8.18
N ARG A 107 5.01 13.80 8.39
CA ARG A 107 5.74 14.54 9.42
C ARG A 107 5.76 16.05 9.15
N VAL A 108 6.01 16.47 7.91
CA VAL A 108 6.11 17.89 7.52
C VAL A 108 4.75 18.59 7.64
N HIS A 109 3.68 17.95 7.18
CA HIS A 109 2.33 18.53 7.18
C HIS A 109 1.54 18.22 8.47
N GLY A 110 2.12 17.47 9.41
CA GLY A 110 1.47 17.12 10.68
C GLY A 110 0.26 16.19 10.50
N VAL A 111 0.25 15.35 9.46
CA VAL A 111 -0.77 14.33 9.21
C VAL A 111 -0.40 13.07 9.98
N GLU A 112 -1.19 12.69 10.97
CA GLU A 112 -0.91 11.48 11.75
C GLU A 112 -1.34 10.21 11.01
N ILE A 113 -0.55 9.16 11.22
CA ILE A 113 -0.87 7.83 10.71
C ILE A 113 -1.52 7.03 11.83
N ASP A 114 -2.70 6.47 11.54
CA ASP A 114 -3.38 5.60 12.48
C ASP A 114 -2.50 4.38 12.86
N PRO A 115 -2.44 3.96 14.13
CA PRO A 115 -1.64 2.80 14.55
C PRO A 115 -1.99 1.50 13.81
N ALA A 116 -3.25 1.25 13.48
CA ALA A 116 -3.67 0.09 12.71
C ALA A 116 -3.14 0.18 11.26
N MET A 117 -3.15 1.37 10.67
CA MET A 117 -2.56 1.62 9.36
C MET A 117 -1.03 1.45 9.37
N SER A 118 -0.37 1.77 10.49
CA SER A 118 1.07 1.55 10.65
C SER A 118 1.43 0.06 10.61
N SER A 119 0.62 -0.80 11.24
CA SER A 119 0.78 -2.25 11.17
C SER A 119 0.65 -2.77 9.73
N VAL A 120 -0.34 -2.28 8.97
CA VAL A 120 -0.50 -2.61 7.54
C VAL A 120 0.72 -2.22 6.72
N VAL A 121 1.28 -1.03 6.95
CA VAL A 121 2.49 -0.54 6.26
C VAL A 121 3.68 -1.45 6.55
N ILE A 122 3.88 -1.83 7.82
CA ILE A 122 4.96 -2.76 8.22
C ILE A 122 4.75 -4.14 7.59
N SER A 123 3.54 -4.69 7.63
CA SER A 123 3.23 -5.97 6.99
C SER A 123 3.50 -5.92 5.48
N THR A 124 3.18 -4.80 4.82
CA THR A 124 3.45 -4.61 3.38
C THR A 124 4.96 -4.59 3.09
N LEU A 125 5.76 -3.94 3.93
CA LEU A 125 7.24 -3.96 3.82
C LEU A 125 7.82 -5.37 3.97
N VAL A 126 7.34 -6.13 4.97
CA VAL A 126 7.79 -7.52 5.17
C VAL A 126 7.41 -8.39 3.97
N LEU A 127 6.18 -8.26 3.47
CA LEU A 127 5.70 -9.00 2.30
C LEU A 127 6.46 -8.62 1.02
N GLU A 128 6.82 -7.34 0.85
CA GLU A 128 7.68 -6.90 -0.25
C GLU A 128 9.05 -7.60 -0.20
N GLY A 129 9.73 -7.57 0.95
CA GLY A 129 11.04 -8.21 1.10
C GLY A 129 11.01 -9.71 0.86
N LEU A 130 9.96 -10.38 1.36
CA LEU A 130 9.73 -11.81 1.12
C LEU A 130 9.44 -12.09 -0.36
N GLY A 131 8.50 -11.35 -0.96
CA GLY A 131 8.12 -11.54 -2.35
C GLY A 131 9.28 -11.25 -3.31
N ARG A 132 10.13 -10.25 -3.02
CA ARG A 132 11.37 -9.99 -3.76
C ARG A 132 12.33 -11.18 -3.72
N SER A 133 12.41 -11.87 -2.59
CA SER A 133 13.30 -13.03 -2.40
C SER A 133 12.79 -14.28 -3.10
N LEU A 134 11.48 -14.40 -3.29
CA LEU A 134 10.83 -15.58 -3.90
C LEU A 134 10.56 -15.42 -5.40
N GLU A 135 9.95 -14.30 -5.82
CA GLU A 135 9.55 -14.05 -7.21
C GLU A 135 9.79 -12.56 -7.55
N PRO A 136 11.03 -12.18 -7.91
CA PRO A 136 11.40 -10.79 -8.13
C PRO A 136 10.70 -10.16 -9.34
N ASN A 137 10.15 -10.96 -10.27
CA ASN A 137 9.48 -10.49 -11.48
C ASN A 137 7.97 -10.27 -11.29
N LEU A 138 7.41 -10.55 -10.10
CA LEU A 138 6.00 -10.37 -9.82
C LEU A 138 5.60 -8.89 -9.93
N ASN A 139 4.64 -8.58 -10.80
CA ASN A 139 4.04 -7.25 -10.90
C ASN A 139 2.95 -7.09 -9.82
N LEU A 140 3.23 -6.25 -8.81
CA LEU A 140 2.35 -6.08 -7.65
C LEU A 140 0.99 -5.48 -8.03
N LEU A 141 0.94 -4.55 -8.99
CA LEU A 141 -0.31 -3.91 -9.40
C LEU A 141 -1.24 -4.89 -10.11
N ASP A 142 -0.70 -5.75 -10.98
CA ASP A 142 -1.52 -6.74 -11.68
C ASP A 142 -2.07 -7.78 -10.70
N PHE A 143 -1.30 -8.13 -9.67
CA PHE A 143 -1.77 -8.98 -8.58
C PHE A 143 -2.82 -8.30 -7.70
N ALA A 144 -2.65 -7.02 -7.36
CA ALA A 144 -3.52 -6.31 -6.41
C ALA A 144 -4.89 -5.90 -7.00
N LYS A 145 -4.96 -5.59 -8.30
CA LYS A 145 -6.19 -5.17 -9.00
C LYS A 145 -7.43 -6.02 -8.67
N PRO A 146 -7.43 -7.36 -8.80
CA PRO A 146 -8.62 -8.17 -8.54
C PRO A 146 -9.15 -8.04 -7.09
N PHE A 147 -8.26 -7.86 -6.12
CA PHE A 147 -8.62 -7.75 -4.69
C PHE A 147 -9.22 -6.38 -4.35
N VAL A 148 -8.76 -5.30 -4.99
CA VAL A 148 -9.26 -3.93 -4.72
C VAL A 148 -10.49 -3.57 -5.56
N LEU A 149 -10.63 -4.17 -6.74
CA LEU A 149 -11.78 -3.95 -7.62
C LEU A 149 -12.97 -4.86 -7.31
N GLY A 150 -12.82 -5.82 -6.39
CA GLY A 150 -13.86 -6.79 -6.04
C GLY A 150 -14.17 -7.80 -7.16
N ILE A 151 -13.24 -7.97 -8.11
CA ILE A 151 -13.39 -8.87 -9.27
C ILE A 151 -12.84 -10.27 -8.91
N GLY A 152 -11.92 -10.36 -7.94
CA GLY A 152 -11.54 -11.61 -7.30
C GLY A 152 -12.36 -11.82 -6.04
N ARG A 153 -12.86 -13.04 -5.82
CA ARG A 153 -13.47 -13.43 -4.53
C ARG A 153 -12.45 -13.21 -3.41
N ALA A 154 -12.65 -12.16 -2.64
CA ALA A 154 -12.27 -12.08 -1.25
C ALA A 154 -13.48 -11.50 -0.52
N TRP A 155 -13.84 -12.17 0.57
CA TRP A 155 -15.08 -12.06 1.37
C TRP A 155 -16.30 -12.79 0.78
#